data_AF-A0A496R3Y7-F1
#
_entry.id   AF-A0A496R3Y7-F1
#
_cell.length_a   1.000
_cell.length_b   1.000
_cell.length_c   1.000
_cell.angle_alpha   90.00
_cell.angle_beta   90.00
_cell.angle_gamma   90.00
#
_symmetry.space_group_name_H-M   'P 1'
#
loop_
_entity.id
_entity.type
_entity.pdbx_description
1 polymer ?
#
loop_
_entity_poly.entity_id
_entity_poly.type
_entity_poly.pdbx_seq_one_letter_code
_entity_poly.pdbx_strand_id
1 'polypeptide(L)'
;GHEALPFGTGSLTPGSPADFVVWNLDLPNTAPAYNPLASLIYSSDARNAEHVIIAGEFVKQDGQLKLDTKEIVREAKERARGILQKGKGSTKLVF
;
A
#
# COMPACT_ATOMS: atom_id res chain seq x y z
N GLY A 1 -9.43 9.61 -10.67
CA GLY A 1 -9.14 8.18 -10.45
C GLY A 1 -10.42 7.38 -10.62
N HIS A 2 -11.28 7.39 -9.61
CA HIS A 2 -12.55 6.65 -9.63
C HIS A 2 -13.54 7.11 -10.70
N GLU A 3 -13.46 8.35 -11.18
CA GLU A 3 -14.25 8.80 -12.34
C GLU A 3 -13.87 8.09 -13.66
N ALA A 4 -12.66 7.54 -13.74
CA ALA A 4 -12.18 6.88 -14.96
C ALA A 4 -12.63 5.41 -15.05
N LEU A 5 -13.14 4.81 -13.97
CA LEU A 5 -13.48 3.38 -13.90
C LEU A 5 -14.84 3.20 -13.19
N PRO A 6 -15.71 2.27 -13.65
CA PRO A 6 -17.10 2.17 -13.18
C PRO A 6 -17.24 1.41 -11.84
N PHE A 7 -16.41 1.73 -10.86
CA PHE A 7 -16.37 1.00 -9.58
C PHE A 7 -17.28 1.58 -8.49
N GLY A 8 -17.80 2.80 -8.66
CA GLY A 8 -18.65 3.44 -7.66
C GLY A 8 -17.92 3.77 -6.35
N THR A 9 -16.60 3.91 -6.40
CA THR A 9 -15.70 4.15 -5.24
C THR A 9 -15.19 5.59 -5.23
N GLY A 10 -14.39 5.96 -4.21
CA GLY A 10 -13.80 7.30 -4.11
C GLY A 10 -14.65 8.36 -3.41
N SER A 11 -15.79 7.97 -2.83
CA SER A 11 -16.63 8.83 -1.98
C SER A 11 -16.87 8.16 -0.64
N LEU A 12 -16.82 8.94 0.45
CA LEU A 12 -17.17 8.49 1.80
C LEU A 12 -18.60 8.94 2.11
N THR A 13 -19.57 8.27 1.50
CA THR A 13 -21.00 8.56 1.62
C THR A 13 -21.80 7.29 1.87
N PRO A 14 -22.94 7.33 2.60
CA PRO A 14 -23.79 6.17 2.79
C PRO A 14 -24.20 5.52 1.45
N GLY A 15 -24.10 4.20 1.37
CA GLY A 15 -24.37 3.43 0.14
C GLY A 15 -23.16 3.25 -0.78
N SER A 16 -22.06 3.98 -0.58
CA SER A 16 -20.79 3.69 -1.26
C SER A 16 -20.10 2.46 -0.65
N PRO A 17 -19.28 1.72 -1.43
CA PRO A 17 -18.41 0.70 -0.87
C PRO A 17 -17.54 1.27 0.25
N ALA A 18 -17.34 0.48 1.32
CA ALA A 18 -16.51 0.85 2.45
C ALA A 18 -15.02 0.70 2.11
N ASP A 19 -14.54 1.56 1.21
CA ASP A 19 -13.17 1.65 0.73
C ASP A 19 -12.50 2.89 1.32
N PHE A 20 -11.71 2.72 2.38
CA PHE A 20 -11.02 3.84 3.02
C PHE A 20 -9.75 3.41 3.75
N VAL A 21 -8.92 4.41 4.05
CA VAL A 21 -7.66 4.25 4.78
C VAL A 21 -7.72 5.12 6.03
N VAL A 22 -7.37 4.55 7.17
CA VAL A 22 -7.18 5.28 8.43
C VAL A 22 -5.70 5.59 8.57
N TRP A 23 -5.37 6.85 8.88
CA TRP A 23 -3.99 7.34 8.96
C TRP A 23 -3.62 7.73 10.39
N ASN A 24 -2.53 7.16 10.90
CA ASN A 24 -1.89 7.55 12.15
C ASN A 24 -0.89 8.68 11.90
N LEU A 25 -1.25 9.88 12.36
CA LEU A 25 -0.43 11.08 12.21
C LEU A 25 0.38 11.43 13.47
N ASP A 26 0.36 10.58 14.49
CA ASP A 26 1.12 10.75 15.74
C ASP A 26 2.50 10.05 15.70
N LEU A 27 2.92 9.58 14.52
CA LEU A 27 4.26 9.03 14.32
C LEU A 27 5.32 10.13 14.15
N PRO A 28 6.61 9.86 14.40
CA PRO A 28 7.68 10.87 14.38
C PRO A 28 7.82 11.66 13.06
N ASN A 29 7.37 11.10 11.94
CA ASN A 29 7.45 11.77 10.64
C ASN A 29 6.29 12.76 10.38
N THR A 30 5.22 12.72 11.18
CA THR A 30 4.01 13.52 10.97
C THR A 30 3.62 14.37 12.19
N ALA A 31 4.11 14.03 13.38
CA ALA A 31 3.79 14.72 14.62
C ALA A 31 4.68 15.96 14.87
N PRO A 32 4.12 17.06 15.40
CA PRO A 32 2.69 17.32 15.58
C PRO A 32 2.00 17.66 14.24
N ALA A 33 0.82 17.07 14.00
CA ALA A 33 0.06 17.26 12.76
C ALA A 33 -0.84 18.51 12.83
N TYR A 34 -0.25 19.71 12.85
CA TYR A 34 -1.00 20.98 12.91
C TYR A 34 -2.04 21.13 11.80
N ASN A 35 -1.73 20.61 10.60
CA ASN A 35 -2.66 20.48 9.49
C ASN A 35 -2.64 19.02 9.02
N PRO A 36 -3.63 18.20 9.42
CA PRO A 36 -3.67 16.77 9.08
C PRO A 36 -3.59 16.49 7.58
N LEU A 37 -4.19 17.35 6.74
CA LEU A 37 -4.14 17.18 5.29
C LEU A 37 -2.74 17.46 4.73
N ALA A 38 -2.07 18.51 5.23
CA ALA A 38 -0.69 18.80 4.83
C ALA A 38 0.25 17.69 5.33
N SER A 39 0.09 17.22 6.56
CA SER A 39 0.85 16.08 7.10
C SER A 39 0.63 14.81 6.29
N LEU A 40 -0.60 14.55 5.83
CA LEU A 40 -0.93 13.43 4.97
C LEU A 40 -0.23 13.54 3.59
N ILE A 41 -0.32 14.70 2.94
CA ILE A 41 0.17 14.88 1.56
C ILE A 41 1.71 14.98 1.52
N TYR A 42 2.32 15.67 2.47
CA TYR A 42 3.74 16.06 2.38
C TYR A 42 4.67 15.31 3.32
N SER A 43 4.17 14.64 4.36
CA SER A 43 5.01 14.05 5.41
C SER A 43 4.74 12.56 5.66
N SER A 44 3.57 12.07 5.29
CA SER A 44 3.18 10.67 5.51
C SER A 44 3.78 9.73 4.48
N ASP A 45 3.99 8.49 4.90
CA ASP A 45 4.32 7.37 4.02
C ASP A 45 3.44 6.14 4.34
N ALA A 46 3.71 5.01 3.68
CA ALA A 46 2.91 3.79 3.82
C ALA A 46 2.81 3.24 5.26
N ARG A 47 3.71 3.64 6.17
CA ARG A 47 3.68 3.26 7.58
C ARG A 47 2.56 3.98 8.33
N ASN A 48 2.24 5.22 7.96
CA ASN A 48 1.17 6.01 8.57
C ASN A 48 -0.22 5.46 8.25
N ALA A 49 -0.41 4.72 7.14
CA ALA A 49 -1.70 4.11 6.80
C ALA A 49 -2.05 2.94 7.75
N GLU A 50 -2.51 3.20 8.96
CA GLU A 50 -2.71 2.21 10.03
C GLU A 50 -3.69 1.09 9.68
N HIS A 51 -4.85 1.46 9.13
CA HIS A 51 -5.85 0.51 8.64
C HIS A 51 -6.18 0.77 7.17
N VAL A 52 -6.37 -0.30 6.40
CA VAL A 52 -6.85 -0.25 5.02
C VAL A 52 -8.04 -1.19 4.92
N ILE A 53 -9.19 -0.65 4.51
CA ILE A 53 -10.45 -1.36 4.38
C ILE A 53 -10.88 -1.32 2.91
N ILE A 54 -11.25 -2.47 2.36
CA ILE A 54 -11.78 -2.61 1.00
C ILE A 54 -13.09 -3.40 1.10
N ALA A 55 -14.17 -2.82 0.60
CA ALA A 55 -15.53 -3.36 0.65
C ALA A 55 -15.96 -3.80 2.06
N GLY A 56 -15.51 -3.08 3.10
CA GLY A 56 -15.81 -3.39 4.51
C GLY A 56 -14.86 -4.39 5.16
N GLU A 57 -13.93 -4.99 4.42
CA GLU A 57 -12.96 -5.94 4.93
C GLU A 57 -11.60 -5.28 5.17
N PHE A 58 -11.05 -5.45 6.38
CA PHE A 58 -9.67 -5.04 6.63
C PHE A 58 -8.71 -5.85 5.77
N VAL A 59 -7.83 -5.19 5.03
CA VAL A 59 -6.69 -5.80 4.34
C VAL A 59 -5.35 -5.42 5.01
N LYS A 60 -5.35 -4.32 5.77
CA LYS A 60 -4.33 -3.95 6.75
C LYS A 60 -5.03 -3.53 8.04
N GLN A 61 -4.58 -4.04 9.19
CA GLN A 61 -5.17 -3.75 10.48
C GLN A 61 -4.07 -3.58 11.53
N ASP A 62 -4.15 -2.54 12.37
CA ASP A 62 -3.20 -2.25 13.44
C ASP A 62 -1.75 -2.20 12.92
N GLY A 63 -1.54 -1.58 11.75
CA GLY A 63 -0.23 -1.49 11.11
C GLY A 63 0.22 -2.77 10.40
N GLN A 64 -0.49 -3.89 10.51
CA GLN A 64 -0.11 -5.20 9.95
C GLN A 64 -0.92 -5.53 8.69
N LEU A 65 -0.23 -5.96 7.63
CA LEU A 65 -0.87 -6.44 6.40
C LEU A 65 -1.44 -7.85 6.64
N LYS A 66 -2.64 -8.15 6.16
CA LYS A 66 -3.23 -9.50 6.28
C LYS A 66 -2.60 -10.54 5.35
N LEU A 67 -1.87 -10.10 4.33
CA LEU A 67 -1.18 -10.97 3.38
C LEU A 67 0.17 -11.46 3.94
N ASP A 68 0.53 -12.71 3.64
CA ASP A 68 1.87 -13.22 3.93
C ASP A 68 2.89 -12.67 2.94
N THR A 69 3.62 -11.65 3.37
CA THR A 69 4.66 -10.99 2.57
C THR A 69 5.88 -11.88 2.34
N LYS A 70 6.16 -12.87 3.21
CA LYS A 70 7.33 -13.74 3.05
C LYS A 70 7.18 -14.61 1.82
N GLU A 71 6.00 -15.20 1.64
CA GLU A 71 5.71 -16.05 0.49
C GLU A 71 5.70 -15.25 -0.80
N ILE A 72 5.07 -14.06 -0.80
CA ILE A 72 5.08 -13.15 -1.95
C ILE A 72 6.52 -12.80 -2.36
N VAL A 73 7.39 -12.48 -1.39
CA VAL A 73 8.80 -12.16 -1.67
C VAL A 73 9.57 -13.40 -2.16
N ARG A 74 9.27 -14.60 -1.64
CA ARG A 74 9.86 -15.86 -2.11
C ARG A 74 9.53 -16.09 -3.59
N GLU A 75 8.26 -16.00 -3.95
CA GLU A 75 7.80 -16.15 -5.34
C GLU A 75 8.40 -15.09 -6.26
N ALA A 76 8.46 -13.83 -5.82
CA ALA A 76 9.07 -12.75 -6.58
C ALA A 76 10.55 -13.03 -6.88
N LYS A 77 11.32 -13.52 -5.90
CA LYS A 77 12.72 -13.93 -6.09
C LYS A 77 12.86 -15.07 -7.08
N GLU A 78 11.97 -16.07 -7.03
CA GLU A 78 11.98 -17.20 -7.96
C GLU A 78 11.68 -16.77 -9.39
N ARG A 79 10.68 -15.91 -9.59
CA ARG A 79 10.37 -15.37 -10.91
C ARG A 79 11.51 -14.50 -11.45
N ALA A 80 12.13 -13.68 -10.60
CA ALA A 80 13.29 -12.88 -10.99
C ALA A 80 14.46 -13.76 -11.47
N ARG A 81 14.77 -14.86 -10.75
CA ARG A 81 15.78 -15.84 -11.19
C ARG A 81 15.42 -16.45 -12.55
N GLY A 82 14.16 -16.83 -12.74
CA GLY A 82 13.68 -17.38 -14.01
C GLY A 82 13.80 -16.41 -15.19
N ILE A 83 13.58 -15.11 -14.96
CA ILE A 83 13.78 -14.07 -15.98
C ILE A 83 15.27 -13.95 -16.33
N LEU A 84 16.15 -13.91 -15.33
CA LEU A 84 17.59 -13.81 -15.55
C LEU A 84 18.16 -15.01 -16.33
N GLN A 85 17.67 -16.23 -16.06
CA GLN A 85 18.09 -17.44 -16.78
C GLN A 85 17.63 -17.46 -18.25
N LYS A 86 16.46 -16.87 -18.56
CA LYS A 86 15.93 -16.78 -19.93
C LYS A 86 16.54 -15.64 -20.74
N GLY A 87 17.14 -14.65 -20.06
CA GLY A 87 17.79 -13.52 -20.71
C GLY A 87 19.02 -13.95 -21.49
N LYS A 88 19.14 -13.54 -22.76
CA LYS A 88 20.33 -13.78 -23.61
C LYS A 88 21.52 -12.87 -23.26
N GLY A 89 21.37 -11.95 -22.32
CA GLY A 89 22.42 -11.01 -21.92
C GLY A 89 23.27 -11.54 -20.78
N SER A 90 24.59 -11.56 -20.96
CA SER A 90 25.54 -11.84 -19.88
C SER A 90 25.59 -10.66 -18.91
N THR A 91 24.69 -10.60 -17.94
CA THR A 91 24.73 -9.54 -16.94
C THR A 91 25.70 -9.94 -15.82
N LYS A 92 26.91 -9.33 -15.82
CA LYS A 92 27.83 -9.34 -14.68
C LYS A 92 27.27 -8.45 -13.57
N LEU A 93 26.29 -8.92 -12.82
CA LEU A 93 25.95 -8.32 -11.54
C LEU A 93 26.51 -9.20 -10.44
N VAL A 94 27.61 -8.72 -9.85
CA VAL A 94 28.20 -9.27 -8.64
C VAL A 94 27.49 -8.56 -7.48
N PHE A 95 26.87 -9.34 -6.60
CA PHE A 95 26.38 -8.86 -5.31
C PHE A 95 27.39 -9.25 -4.23
#